data_AF-A0A428RTY2-F1
#
_entry.id   AF-A0A428RTY2-F1
#
_cell.length_a   1.000
_cell.length_b   1.000
_cell.length_c   1.000
_cell.angle_alpha   90.00
_cell.angle_beta   90.00
_cell.angle_gamma   90.00
#
_symmetry.space_group_name_H-M   'P 1'
#
loop_
_entity.id
_entity.type
_entity.pdbx_description
1 polymer ?
#
loop_
_entity_poly.entity_id
_entity_poly.type
_entity_poly.pdbx_seq_one_letter_code
_entity_poly.pdbx_strand_id
1 'polypeptide(L)'
;MRHDLLRPCLAIIALAGSAVARPALDQFGSMSMNSLFQRDEDFETDDLSFIKKIAAVGDSYSAGIGAGSPLLPGLDELDCRRYDHAYPKLVSQDERLGDHSFQFKSCSGAVVKDIIEKQIPTLAGSQDVIMISAGGNDAELTLVLNQCIFQWLAFNKGQAAIGFVAELLRMKWAKGWDWIVNSRGCEGQLGHSLKIIESDDFAKRLDKMLEDAK
;
A
#
# COMPACT_ATOMS: atom_id res chain seq x y z
N MET A 1 -40.71 -20.46 5.47
CA MET A 1 -40.28 -19.96 4.15
C MET A 1 -40.01 -18.47 4.33
N ARG A 2 -38.83 -18.10 4.85
CA ARG A 2 -37.61 -17.68 4.13
C ARG A 2 -37.91 -16.67 3.02
N HIS A 3 -37.41 -15.44 3.16
CA HIS A 3 -36.62 -14.78 2.12
C HIS A 3 -35.74 -13.71 2.79
N ASP A 4 -34.44 -14.00 2.81
CA ASP A 4 -33.35 -13.14 3.25
C ASP A 4 -33.13 -12.00 2.23
N LEU A 5 -33.00 -10.77 2.73
CA LEU A 5 -32.64 -9.59 1.94
C LEU A 5 -31.11 -9.45 1.92
N LEU A 6 -30.52 -9.79 0.77
CA LEU A 6 -29.11 -9.60 0.45
C LEU A 6 -28.78 -8.10 0.30
N ARG A 7 -27.84 -7.61 1.10
CA ARG A 7 -27.13 -6.33 0.90
C ARG A 7 -26.06 -6.51 -0.20
N PRO A 8 -25.97 -5.62 -1.21
CA PRO A 8 -24.84 -5.64 -2.13
C PRO A 8 -23.65 -4.86 -1.54
N CYS A 9 -22.50 -5.52 -1.38
CA CYS A 9 -21.21 -4.86 -1.19
C CYS A 9 -20.72 -4.34 -2.55
N LEU A 10 -20.45 -3.04 -2.65
CA LEU A 10 -19.82 -2.44 -3.83
C LEU A 10 -18.30 -2.65 -3.75
N ALA A 11 -17.73 -3.39 -4.70
CA ALA A 11 -16.30 -3.46 -4.92
C ALA A 11 -15.96 -2.65 -6.17
N ILE A 12 -15.13 -1.61 -6.04
CA ILE A 12 -14.66 -0.82 -7.17
C ILE A 12 -13.34 -1.43 -7.66
N ILE A 13 -13.37 -2.04 -8.83
CA ILE A 13 -12.19 -2.51 -9.56
C ILE A 13 -12.00 -1.62 -10.78
N ALA A 14 -10.84 -0.95 -10.86
CA ALA A 14 -10.44 -0.21 -12.06
C ALA A 14 -9.47 -1.09 -12.88
N LEU A 15 -9.94 -1.63 -14.00
CA LEU A 15 -9.08 -2.26 -15.02
C LEU A 15 -8.95 -1.31 -16.20
N ALA A 16 -7.73 -0.82 -16.47
CA ALA A 16 -7.42 -0.02 -17.64
C ALA A 16 -6.99 -0.94 -18.80
N GLY A 17 -7.90 -1.16 -19.75
CA GLY A 17 -7.58 -1.78 -21.04
C GLY A 17 -7.47 -0.73 -22.13
N SER A 18 -6.30 -0.62 -22.75
CA SER A 18 -6.02 0.28 -23.87
C SER A 18 -6.74 -0.20 -25.14
N ALA A 19 -7.74 0.55 -25.60
CA ALA A 19 -8.23 0.46 -26.97
C ALA A 19 -8.50 1.88 -27.51
N VAL A 20 -7.61 2.34 -28.39
CA VAL A 20 -7.80 3.58 -29.15
C VAL A 20 -8.76 3.29 -30.29
N ALA A 21 -9.98 3.78 -30.19
CA ALA A 21 -10.86 3.99 -31.34
C ALA A 21 -11.65 5.28 -31.09
N ARG A 22 -11.34 6.34 -31.83
CA ARG A 22 -12.18 7.55 -31.90
C ARG A 22 -13.20 7.37 -33.01
N PRO A 23 -14.50 7.53 -32.71
CA PRO A 23 -15.42 8.11 -33.68
C PRO A 23 -16.09 9.38 -33.15
N ALA A 24 -16.44 10.21 -34.15
CA ALA A 24 -17.18 11.46 -34.21
C ALA A 24 -17.85 12.02 -32.94
N LEU A 25 -17.51 13.29 -32.69
CA LEU A 25 -18.32 14.26 -31.96
C LEU A 25 -19.66 14.44 -32.71
N ASP A 26 -20.73 13.87 -32.20
CA ASP A 26 -22.00 14.58 -32.00
C ASP A 26 -23.04 13.70 -31.30
N GLN A 27 -23.71 14.31 -30.32
CA GLN A 27 -25.01 13.89 -29.77
C GLN A 27 -25.04 12.73 -28.76
N PHE A 28 -24.39 12.92 -27.60
CA PHE A 28 -24.94 12.42 -26.33
C PHE A 28 -25.38 13.62 -25.49
N GLY A 29 -26.69 13.76 -25.34
CA GLY A 29 -27.28 14.72 -24.40
C GLY A 29 -26.72 14.50 -23.00
N SER A 30 -26.57 15.60 -22.27
CA SER A 30 -26.16 15.64 -20.85
C SER A 30 -26.88 14.57 -20.04
N MET A 31 -26.24 13.42 -19.81
CA MET A 31 -26.66 12.52 -18.75
C MET A 31 -26.33 13.23 -17.44
N SER A 32 -27.36 13.68 -16.75
CA SER A 32 -27.24 14.32 -15.44
C SER A 32 -26.45 13.43 -14.50
N MET A 33 -25.30 13.92 -14.01
CA MET A 33 -24.50 13.24 -12.99
C MET A 33 -25.23 13.07 -11.65
N ASN A 34 -26.46 13.59 -11.51
CA ASN A 34 -27.26 13.47 -10.31
C ASN A 34 -27.58 12.02 -9.93
N SER A 35 -27.55 11.07 -10.88
CA SER A 35 -27.84 9.65 -10.59
C SER A 35 -26.63 8.85 -10.07
N LEU A 36 -25.40 9.34 -10.20
CA LEU A 36 -24.19 8.68 -9.66
C LEU A 36 -23.86 9.14 -8.23
N PHE A 37 -24.52 10.20 -7.76
CA PHE A 37 -24.45 10.72 -6.41
C PHE A 37 -25.84 10.82 -5.80
N GLN A 38 -26.65 9.77 -5.92
CA GLN A 38 -27.81 9.63 -5.04
C GLN A 38 -27.25 9.34 -3.63
N ARG A 39 -26.76 10.39 -2.96
CA ARG A 39 -26.51 10.38 -1.53
C ARG A 39 -27.86 10.11 -0.89
N ASP A 40 -27.94 9.10 -0.05
CA ASP A 40 -29.07 8.98 0.89
C ASP A 40 -29.19 10.34 1.58
N GLU A 41 -30.34 11.01 1.46
CA GLU A 41 -30.54 12.36 2.02
C GLU A 41 -30.43 12.40 3.55
N ASP A 42 -30.35 11.24 4.20
CA ASP A 42 -30.20 11.06 5.65
C ASP A 42 -28.74 10.91 6.13
N PHE A 43 -27.73 10.87 5.24
CA PHE A 43 -26.33 10.78 5.67
C PHE A 43 -25.73 12.18 5.87
N GLU A 44 -25.71 12.65 7.11
CA GLU A 44 -24.99 13.86 7.49
C GLU A 44 -23.47 13.60 7.40
N THR A 45 -22.82 14.12 6.36
CA THR A 45 -21.38 13.95 6.12
C THR A 45 -20.48 14.60 7.19
N ASP A 46 -21.09 15.35 8.10
CA ASP A 46 -20.43 16.08 9.17
C ASP A 46 -20.50 15.34 10.52
N ASP A 47 -21.30 14.26 10.61
CA ASP A 47 -21.33 13.37 11.78
C ASP A 47 -20.86 11.95 11.41
N LEU A 48 -19.66 11.61 11.84
CA LEU A 48 -19.07 10.29 11.70
C LEU A 48 -18.96 9.57 13.06
N SER A 49 -19.69 10.03 14.08
CA SER A 49 -19.60 9.51 15.45
C SER A 49 -20.03 8.05 15.59
N PHE A 50 -20.69 7.48 14.58
CA PHE A 50 -21.00 6.05 14.52
C PHE A 50 -19.74 5.16 14.38
N ILE A 51 -18.61 5.72 13.93
CA ILE A 51 -17.32 5.03 13.82
C ILE A 51 -16.62 5.07 15.18
N LYS A 52 -16.46 3.92 15.84
CA LYS A 52 -15.90 3.83 17.20
C LYS A 52 -14.53 3.19 17.26
N LYS A 53 -14.19 2.34 16.30
CA LYS A 53 -12.93 1.60 16.27
C LYS A 53 -12.24 1.77 14.93
N ILE A 54 -11.10 2.42 14.95
CA ILE A 54 -10.31 2.72 13.77
C ILE A 54 -8.94 2.10 13.92
N ALA A 55 -8.45 1.50 12.86
CA ALA A 55 -7.08 1.03 12.79
C ALA A 55 -6.38 1.52 11.54
N ALA A 56 -5.05 1.57 11.63
CA ALA A 56 -4.17 1.77 10.49
C ALA A 56 -3.13 0.67 10.46
N VAL A 57 -3.09 -0.06 9.36
CA VAL A 57 -2.03 -1.01 9.02
C VAL A 57 -1.39 -0.56 7.71
N GLY A 58 -0.26 -1.14 7.35
CA GLY A 58 0.37 -0.90 6.06
C GLY A 58 1.86 -0.67 6.13
N ASP A 59 2.36 -0.09 5.05
CA ASP A 59 3.75 0.23 4.82
C ASP A 59 4.12 1.68 5.21
N SER A 60 5.25 2.17 4.69
CA SER A 60 5.81 3.50 4.96
C SER A 60 4.88 4.66 4.58
N TYR A 61 4.01 4.50 3.59
CA TYR A 61 3.06 5.54 3.19
C TYR A 61 1.96 5.74 4.25
N SER A 62 1.53 4.66 4.90
CA SER A 62 0.59 4.71 6.04
C SER A 62 1.30 5.07 7.34
N ALA A 63 2.54 4.62 7.55
CA ALA A 63 3.36 5.04 8.69
C ALA A 63 3.71 6.54 8.65
N GLY A 64 3.71 7.14 7.46
CA GLY A 64 3.91 8.57 7.24
C GLY A 64 5.36 9.01 7.38
N ILE A 65 6.31 8.20 6.91
CA ILE A 65 7.72 8.56 7.02
C ILE A 65 8.00 9.93 6.39
N GLY A 66 8.59 10.84 7.18
CA GLY A 66 8.88 12.22 6.78
C GLY A 66 7.75 13.23 6.99
N ALA A 67 6.58 12.81 7.51
CA ALA A 67 5.48 13.71 7.82
C ALA A 67 5.48 14.11 9.30
N GLY A 68 6.01 15.30 9.63
CA GLY A 68 6.05 15.78 11.01
C GLY A 68 7.16 15.15 11.85
N SER A 69 6.87 14.80 13.10
CA SER A 69 7.81 14.19 14.03
C SER A 69 7.60 12.68 14.15
N PRO A 70 8.66 11.87 14.28
CA PRO A 70 8.53 10.47 14.61
C PRO A 70 7.81 10.32 15.95
N LEU A 71 6.81 9.45 15.99
CA LEU A 71 6.33 8.92 17.25
C LEU A 71 7.49 8.15 17.87
N LEU A 72 7.74 8.35 19.17
CA LEU A 72 8.75 7.63 19.94
C LEU A 72 8.07 6.59 20.85
N PRO A 73 7.52 5.50 20.29
CA PRO A 73 6.99 4.40 21.08
C PRO A 73 8.14 3.59 21.72
N GLY A 74 7.82 2.46 22.37
CA GLY A 74 8.82 1.54 22.91
C GLY A 74 9.83 1.06 21.84
N LEU A 75 10.96 0.52 22.27
CA LEU A 75 12.10 0.15 21.41
C LEU A 75 11.70 -0.70 20.17
N ASP A 76 10.78 -1.65 20.33
CA ASP A 76 10.34 -2.54 19.24
C ASP A 76 9.48 -1.84 18.18
N GLU A 77 8.91 -0.68 18.51
CA GLU A 77 8.05 0.10 17.61
C GLU A 77 8.80 1.23 16.89
N LEU A 78 10.04 1.55 17.31
CA LEU A 78 10.88 2.57 16.66
C LEU A 78 11.24 2.20 15.22
N ASP A 79 11.39 0.91 14.92
CA ASP A 79 11.74 0.42 13.58
C ASP A 79 10.62 0.64 12.57
N CYS A 80 9.37 0.73 13.02
CA CYS A 80 8.23 0.97 12.14
C CYS A 80 8.13 2.41 11.62
N ARG A 81 8.88 3.35 12.23
CA ARG A 81 8.98 4.75 11.76
C ARG A 81 7.60 5.40 11.55
N ARG A 82 6.73 5.34 12.54
CA ARG A 82 5.41 6.02 12.52
C ARG A 82 5.56 7.49 12.89
N TYR A 83 4.80 8.37 12.24
CA TYR A 83 4.88 9.81 12.47
C TYR A 83 3.54 10.41 12.91
N ASP A 84 3.61 11.55 13.60
CA ASP A 84 2.45 12.26 14.14
C ASP A 84 1.60 12.99 13.08
N HIS A 85 2.13 13.24 11.87
CA HIS A 85 1.37 13.79 10.73
C HIS A 85 1.16 12.77 9.61
N ALA A 86 1.28 11.48 9.91
CA ALA A 86 0.86 10.43 8.99
C ALA A 86 -0.64 10.56 8.68
N TYR A 87 -1.06 10.28 7.44
CA TYR A 87 -2.47 10.44 7.06
C TYR A 87 -3.45 9.68 7.98
N PRO A 88 -3.16 8.45 8.47
CA PRO A 88 -4.10 7.78 9.36
C PRO A 88 -4.20 8.46 10.73
N LYS A 89 -3.11 9.10 11.18
CA LYS A 89 -3.09 9.87 12.41
C LYS A 89 -3.92 11.14 12.27
N LEU A 90 -3.80 11.85 11.15
CA LEU A 90 -4.62 13.03 10.84
C LEU A 90 -6.11 12.67 10.74
N VAL A 91 -6.44 11.57 10.07
CA VAL A 91 -7.83 11.06 10.00
C VAL A 91 -8.37 10.73 11.39
N SER A 92 -7.58 10.06 12.25
CA SER A 92 -7.99 9.75 13.64
C SER A 92 -8.15 10.98 14.54
N GLN A 93 -7.78 12.17 14.07
CA GLN A 93 -7.94 13.43 14.81
C GLN A 93 -9.10 14.26 14.27
N ASP A 94 -9.83 13.75 13.27
CA ASP A 94 -10.98 14.44 12.71
C ASP A 94 -12.12 14.51 13.75
N GLU A 95 -12.53 15.73 14.08
CA GLU A 95 -13.54 15.99 15.11
C GLU A 95 -14.89 15.34 14.80
N ARG A 96 -15.18 15.09 13.52
CA ARG A 96 -16.43 14.44 13.08
C ARG A 96 -16.56 13.00 13.59
N LEU A 97 -15.45 12.34 13.93
CA LEU A 97 -15.46 10.97 14.46
C LEU A 97 -15.97 10.89 15.91
N GLY A 98 -16.04 12.01 16.62
CA GLY A 98 -16.41 12.04 18.05
C GLY A 98 -15.49 11.17 18.91
N ASP A 99 -16.03 10.58 19.99
CA ASP A 99 -15.28 9.65 20.83
C ASP A 99 -15.08 8.29 20.14
N HIS A 100 -13.81 7.90 19.97
CA HIS A 100 -13.38 6.72 19.25
C HIS A 100 -12.00 6.22 19.73
N SER A 101 -11.67 4.99 19.37
CA SER A 101 -10.37 4.38 19.61
C SER A 101 -9.58 4.25 18.31
N PHE A 102 -8.27 4.50 18.40
CA PHE A 102 -7.37 4.41 17.25
C PHE A 102 -6.17 3.49 17.53
N GLN A 103 -5.94 2.52 16.64
CA GLN A 103 -4.80 1.61 16.69
C GLN A 103 -3.87 1.84 15.49
N PHE A 104 -2.64 2.31 15.75
CA PHE A 104 -1.67 2.60 14.71
C PHE A 104 -0.61 1.50 14.61
N LYS A 105 -0.74 0.60 13.64
CA LYS A 105 0.10 -0.59 13.45
C LYS A 105 0.93 -0.59 12.16
N SER A 106 0.78 0.39 11.29
CA SER A 106 1.58 0.56 10.06
C SER A 106 3.09 0.52 10.33
N CYS A 107 3.87 -0.02 9.40
CA CYS A 107 5.29 -0.24 9.60
C CYS A 107 6.07 -0.02 8.30
N SER A 108 7.07 0.85 8.34
CA SER A 108 7.94 1.11 7.19
C SER A 108 8.60 -0.17 6.67
N GLY A 109 8.60 -0.35 5.35
CA GLY A 109 9.17 -1.53 4.70
C GLY A 109 8.30 -2.78 4.72
N ALA A 110 7.12 -2.76 5.35
CA ALA A 110 6.21 -3.89 5.36
C ALA A 110 5.77 -4.26 3.93
N VAL A 111 5.84 -5.56 3.62
CA VAL A 111 5.19 -6.14 2.45
C VAL A 111 3.79 -6.63 2.82
N VAL A 112 2.95 -6.98 1.83
CA VAL A 112 1.57 -7.47 2.06
C VAL A 112 1.55 -8.65 3.06
N LYS A 113 2.54 -9.55 2.96
CA LYS A 113 2.70 -10.67 3.90
C LYS A 113 2.87 -10.22 5.35
N ASP A 114 3.65 -9.16 5.61
CA ASP A 114 3.84 -8.66 6.97
C ASP A 114 2.55 -8.07 7.53
N ILE A 115 1.73 -7.44 6.69
CA ILE A 115 0.43 -6.90 7.12
C ILE A 115 -0.49 -8.04 7.58
N ILE A 116 -0.60 -9.09 6.77
CA ILE A 116 -1.40 -10.30 7.06
C ILE A 116 -0.92 -11.00 8.33
N GLU A 117 0.39 -11.23 8.45
CA GLU A 117 0.93 -12.11 9.50
C GLU A 117 1.25 -11.37 10.81
N LYS A 118 1.53 -10.06 10.75
CA LYS A 118 2.11 -9.32 11.88
C LYS A 118 1.33 -8.08 12.29
N GLN A 119 0.52 -7.48 11.40
CA GLN A 119 -0.20 -6.25 11.73
C GLN A 119 -1.67 -6.52 12.04
N ILE A 120 -2.43 -7.09 11.11
CA ILE A 120 -3.86 -7.37 11.27
C ILE A 120 -4.15 -8.23 12.52
N PRO A 121 -3.42 -9.33 12.79
CA PRO A 121 -3.70 -10.17 13.97
C PRO A 121 -3.47 -9.46 15.31
N THR A 122 -2.80 -8.31 15.31
CA THR A 122 -2.52 -7.53 16.53
C THR A 122 -3.59 -6.48 16.83
N LEU A 123 -4.59 -6.33 15.96
CA LEU A 123 -5.69 -5.39 16.18
C LEU A 123 -6.65 -5.92 17.25
N ALA A 124 -6.97 -5.06 18.21
CA ALA A 124 -7.89 -5.38 19.28
C ALA A 124 -9.36 -5.36 18.80
N GLY A 125 -9.94 -6.53 18.60
CA GLY A 125 -11.33 -6.72 18.19
C GLY A 125 -11.63 -6.27 16.76
N SER A 126 -12.91 -6.33 16.37
CA SER A 126 -13.37 -5.84 15.06
C SER A 126 -13.21 -4.33 14.96
N GLN A 127 -12.81 -3.84 13.80
CA GLN A 127 -12.68 -2.41 13.50
C GLN A 127 -13.84 -1.98 12.59
N ASP A 128 -14.30 -0.75 12.74
CA ASP A 128 -15.30 -0.16 11.84
C ASP A 128 -14.62 0.35 10.56
N VAL A 129 -13.37 0.83 10.69
CA VAL A 129 -12.54 1.32 9.60
C VAL A 129 -11.11 0.84 9.77
N ILE A 130 -10.53 0.28 8.70
CA ILE A 130 -9.10 0.00 8.62
C ILE A 130 -8.51 0.75 7.42
N MET A 131 -7.57 1.65 7.71
CA MET A 131 -6.77 2.34 6.68
C MET A 131 -5.55 1.50 6.31
N ILE A 132 -5.34 1.29 5.02
CA ILE A 132 -4.28 0.40 4.51
C ILE A 132 -3.50 1.08 3.38
N SER A 133 -2.18 0.96 3.43
CA SER A 133 -1.28 1.15 2.28
C SER A 133 -0.37 -0.07 2.15
N ALA A 134 -0.26 -0.66 0.97
CA ALA A 134 0.51 -1.88 0.75
C ALA A 134 0.92 -2.04 -0.71
N GLY A 135 1.83 -2.99 -0.97
CA GLY A 135 2.16 -3.48 -2.32
C GLY A 135 3.34 -2.77 -2.98
N GLY A 136 3.68 -1.54 -2.58
CA GLY A 136 4.83 -0.82 -3.12
C GLY A 136 6.16 -1.54 -2.82
N ASN A 137 6.30 -2.09 -1.61
CA ASN A 137 7.49 -2.86 -1.23
C ASN A 137 7.54 -4.22 -1.94
N ASP A 138 6.40 -4.90 -2.08
CA ASP A 138 6.29 -6.16 -2.82
C ASP A 138 6.68 -5.98 -4.30
N ALA A 139 6.27 -4.87 -4.91
CA ALA A 139 6.60 -4.49 -6.28
C ALA A 139 8.02 -3.91 -6.43
N GLU A 140 8.84 -3.92 -5.38
CA GLU A 140 10.22 -3.44 -5.38
C GLU A 140 10.37 -1.95 -5.76
N LEU A 141 9.42 -1.08 -5.37
CA LEU A 141 9.43 0.35 -5.76
C LEU A 141 10.74 1.06 -5.38
N THR A 142 11.30 0.79 -4.20
CA THR A 142 12.60 1.37 -3.79
C THR A 142 13.74 0.94 -4.71
N LEU A 143 13.72 -0.29 -5.23
CA LEU A 143 14.70 -0.75 -6.20
C LEU A 143 14.48 -0.10 -7.56
N VAL A 144 13.23 0.12 -7.99
CA VAL A 144 12.92 0.92 -9.20
C VAL A 144 13.53 2.32 -9.08
N LEU A 145 13.27 3.02 -7.97
CA LEU A 145 13.82 4.36 -7.73
C LEU A 145 15.36 4.35 -7.72
N ASN A 146 15.98 3.35 -7.09
CA ASN A 146 17.43 3.22 -7.07
C ASN A 146 18.00 2.95 -8.48
N GLN A 147 17.42 2.02 -9.24
CA GLN A 147 17.95 1.62 -10.56
C GLN A 147 17.69 2.69 -11.64
N CYS A 148 16.63 3.48 -11.53
CA CYS A 148 16.22 4.46 -12.55
C CYS A 148 16.61 5.91 -12.24
N ILE A 149 16.64 6.31 -10.98
CA ILE A 149 16.75 7.73 -10.61
C ILE A 149 17.99 7.97 -9.76
N PHE A 150 18.06 7.32 -8.59
CA PHE A 150 18.99 7.72 -7.55
C PHE A 150 20.38 7.08 -7.64
N GLN A 151 20.43 5.84 -8.13
CA GLN A 151 21.67 5.10 -8.39
C GLN A 151 22.65 5.07 -7.20
N TRP A 152 22.14 5.01 -5.97
CA TRP A 152 22.98 4.91 -4.75
C TRP A 152 23.86 3.66 -4.77
N LEU A 153 23.33 2.58 -5.34
CA LEU A 153 23.97 1.26 -5.43
C LEU A 153 23.61 0.60 -6.77
N ALA A 154 23.95 1.25 -7.88
CA ALA A 154 23.73 0.72 -9.23
C ALA A 154 25.07 0.37 -9.88
N PHE A 155 25.25 -0.90 -10.23
CA PHE A 155 26.48 -1.41 -10.86
C PHE A 155 26.23 -1.75 -12.32
N ASN A 156 27.23 -1.50 -13.17
CA ASN A 156 27.21 -2.11 -14.50
C ASN A 156 27.52 -3.61 -14.43
N LYS A 157 27.21 -4.34 -15.51
CA LYS A 157 27.40 -5.80 -15.57
C LYS A 157 28.84 -6.25 -15.27
N GLY A 158 29.84 -5.45 -15.67
CA GLY A 158 31.26 -5.76 -15.41
C GLY A 158 31.62 -5.61 -13.94
N GLN A 159 31.19 -4.52 -13.30
CA GLN A 159 31.36 -4.30 -11.86
C GLN A 159 30.67 -5.39 -11.03
N ALA A 160 29.46 -5.78 -11.43
CA ALA A 160 28.71 -6.83 -10.76
C ALA A 160 29.35 -8.21 -10.91
N ALA A 161 29.91 -8.54 -12.09
CA ALA A 161 30.67 -9.76 -12.29
C ALA A 161 31.90 -9.83 -11.38
N ILE A 162 32.64 -8.72 -11.24
CA ILE A 162 33.79 -8.64 -10.33
C ILE A 162 33.33 -8.82 -8.88
N GLY A 163 32.26 -8.14 -8.47
CA GLY A 163 31.68 -8.24 -7.14
C GLY A 163 31.21 -9.65 -6.80
N PHE A 164 30.49 -10.29 -7.72
CA PHE A 164 30.02 -11.67 -7.58
C PHE A 164 31.17 -12.67 -7.44
N VAL A 165 32.21 -12.56 -8.28
CA VAL A 165 33.42 -13.38 -8.14
C VAL A 165 34.12 -13.12 -6.81
N ALA A 166 34.23 -11.86 -6.39
CA ALA A 166 34.82 -11.50 -5.11
C ALA A 166 34.03 -12.06 -3.91
N GLU A 167 32.69 -12.09 -3.99
CA GLU A 167 31.84 -12.73 -2.98
C GLU A 167 32.05 -14.24 -2.92
N LEU A 168 32.13 -14.92 -4.07
CA LEU A 168 32.47 -16.36 -4.15
C LEU A 168 33.86 -16.65 -3.56
N LEU A 169 34.83 -15.77 -3.78
CA LEU A 169 36.17 -15.82 -3.18
C LEU A 169 36.18 -15.39 -1.70
N ARG A 170 35.01 -15.10 -1.11
CA ARG A 170 34.82 -14.68 0.29
C ARG A 170 35.61 -13.42 0.67
N MET A 171 35.78 -12.50 -0.28
CA MET A 171 36.38 -11.21 -0.01
C MET A 171 35.44 -10.37 0.86
N LYS A 172 35.95 -9.83 1.97
CA LYS A 172 35.12 -9.11 2.96
C LYS A 172 34.35 -7.93 2.37
N TRP A 173 34.96 -7.21 1.43
CA TRP A 173 34.35 -6.02 0.80
C TRP A 173 33.13 -6.38 -0.07
N ALA A 174 33.05 -7.63 -0.54
CA ALA A 174 32.01 -8.07 -1.45
C ALA A 174 30.79 -8.68 -0.77
N LYS A 175 30.82 -8.85 0.55
CA LYS A 175 29.73 -9.45 1.33
C LYS A 175 28.59 -8.46 1.56
N GLY A 176 27.35 -8.95 1.50
CA GLY A 176 26.15 -8.20 1.89
C GLY A 176 25.56 -7.36 0.76
N TRP A 177 26.06 -7.52 -0.46
CA TRP A 177 25.51 -6.89 -1.66
C TRP A 177 24.73 -7.91 -2.48
N ASP A 178 23.53 -7.55 -2.94
CA ASP A 178 22.89 -8.31 -3.99
C ASP A 178 23.42 -7.82 -5.35
N TRP A 179 24.49 -8.46 -5.83
CA TRP A 179 25.16 -8.08 -7.08
C TRP A 179 24.25 -8.21 -8.31
N ILE A 180 23.27 -9.11 -8.27
CA ILE A 180 22.34 -9.35 -9.38
C ILE A 180 21.29 -8.25 -9.41
N VAL A 181 20.65 -7.98 -8.28
CA VAL A 181 19.63 -6.92 -8.17
C VAL A 181 20.23 -5.55 -8.45
N ASN A 182 21.40 -5.25 -7.86
CA ASN A 182 22.03 -3.96 -8.01
C ASN A 182 22.60 -3.70 -9.41
N SER A 183 22.67 -4.72 -10.27
CA SER A 183 23.13 -4.59 -11.67
C SER A 183 22.05 -4.81 -12.72
N ARG A 184 20.80 -4.97 -12.28
CA ARG A 184 19.65 -5.21 -13.15
C ARG A 184 19.38 -4.04 -14.10
N GLY A 185 19.73 -2.81 -13.70
CA GLY A 185 19.48 -1.58 -14.44
C GLY A 185 17.99 -1.21 -14.44
N CYS A 186 17.68 0.00 -14.91
CA CYS A 186 16.32 0.53 -14.86
C CYS A 186 15.30 -0.33 -15.63
N GLU A 187 15.55 -0.63 -16.91
CA GLU A 187 14.63 -1.43 -17.73
C GLU A 187 14.45 -2.84 -17.17
N GLY A 188 15.54 -3.47 -16.70
CA GLY A 188 15.47 -4.80 -16.10
C GLY A 188 14.66 -4.79 -14.80
N GLN A 189 14.81 -3.74 -13.97
CA GLN A 189 14.06 -3.59 -12.74
C GLN A 189 12.57 -3.34 -13.00
N LEU A 190 12.23 -2.46 -13.95
CA LEU A 190 10.84 -2.22 -14.36
C LEU A 190 10.20 -3.52 -14.88
N GLY A 191 10.90 -4.28 -15.73
CA GLY A 191 10.40 -5.56 -16.22
C GLY A 191 10.24 -6.62 -15.13
N HIS A 192 11.06 -6.59 -14.07
CA HIS A 192 10.91 -7.48 -12.93
C HIS A 192 9.72 -7.09 -12.04
N SER A 193 9.61 -5.81 -11.68
CA SER A 193 8.47 -5.29 -10.93
C SER A 193 7.14 -5.54 -11.64
N LEU A 194 7.10 -5.36 -12.97
CA LEU A 194 5.90 -5.66 -13.76
C LEU A 194 5.48 -7.13 -13.65
N LYS A 195 6.43 -8.08 -13.74
CA LYS A 195 6.15 -9.51 -13.57
C LYS A 195 5.59 -9.85 -12.19
N ILE A 196 6.01 -9.13 -11.14
CA ILE A 196 5.46 -9.29 -9.80
C ILE A 196 4.02 -8.80 -9.78
N ILE A 197 3.78 -7.57 -10.25
CA ILE A 197 2.45 -6.92 -10.20
C ILE A 197 1.42 -7.70 -11.04
N GLU A 198 1.83 -8.24 -12.19
CA GLU A 198 0.97 -9.05 -13.07
C GLU A 198 0.78 -10.50 -12.60
N SER A 199 1.46 -10.91 -11.52
CA SER A 199 1.35 -12.29 -11.02
C SER A 199 0.06 -12.55 -10.25
N ASP A 200 -0.54 -13.72 -10.47
CA ASP A 200 -1.67 -14.21 -9.67
C ASP A 200 -1.34 -14.25 -8.18
N ASP A 201 -0.09 -14.53 -7.83
CA ASP A 201 0.38 -14.59 -6.44
C ASP A 201 0.33 -13.24 -5.74
N PHE A 202 0.62 -12.16 -6.46
CA PHE A 202 0.50 -10.81 -5.91
C PHE A 202 -0.97 -10.44 -5.70
N ALA A 203 -1.82 -10.69 -6.70
CA ALA A 203 -3.26 -10.47 -6.59
C ALA A 203 -3.88 -11.25 -5.42
N LYS A 204 -3.58 -12.56 -5.30
CA LYS A 204 -4.08 -13.41 -4.20
C LYS A 204 -3.66 -12.92 -2.82
N ARG A 205 -2.45 -12.37 -2.68
CA ARG A 205 -1.99 -11.79 -1.40
C ARG A 205 -2.76 -10.54 -1.05
N LEU A 206 -3.04 -9.67 -2.02
CA LEU A 206 -3.88 -8.48 -1.80
C LEU A 206 -5.30 -8.89 -1.42
N ASP A 207 -5.90 -9.85 -2.11
CA ASP A 207 -7.23 -10.38 -1.79
C ASP A 207 -7.27 -10.95 -0.38
N LYS A 208 -6.25 -11.73 0.01
CA LYS A 208 -6.15 -12.29 1.37
C LYS A 208 -6.02 -11.20 2.43
N MET A 209 -5.23 -10.16 2.17
CA MET A 209 -5.10 -9.02 3.08
C MET A 209 -6.45 -8.30 3.26
N LEU A 210 -7.20 -8.09 2.18
CA LEU A 210 -8.51 -7.47 2.24
C LEU A 210 -9.56 -8.36 2.90
N GLU A 211 -9.43 -9.69 2.79
CA GLU A 211 -10.27 -10.64 3.49
C GLU A 211 -10.01 -10.62 5.01
N ASP A 212 -8.74 -10.58 5.42
CA ASP A 212 -8.35 -10.56 6.83
C ASP A 212 -8.62 -9.22 7.51
N ALA A 213 -8.72 -8.14 6.73
CA ALA A 213 -9.03 -6.80 7.23
C ALA A 213 -10.54 -6.54 7.41
N LYS A 214 -11.40 -7.56 7.26
CA LYS A 214 -12.85 -7.48 7.51
C LYS A 214 -13.19 -7.87 8.95
#